data_AF-A0A0J7KG68-F1
#
_entry.id   AF-A0A0J7KG68-F1
#
_cell.length_a   1.000
_cell.length_b   1.000
_cell.length_c   1.000
_cell.angle_alpha   90.00
_cell.angle_beta   90.00
_cell.angle_gamma   90.00
#
_symmetry.space_group_name_H-M   'P 1'
#
loop_
_entity.id
_entity.type
_entity.pdbx_description
1 polymer ?
#
loop_
_entity_poly.entity_id
_entity_poly.type
_entity_poly.pdbx_seq_one_letter_code
_entity_poly.pdbx_strand_id
1 'polypeptide(L)' 'MTVFAYGISVLHARLKCFKYMLSVAYKMELQKWRVNEAAYEIRKSTIQKQLRKDVGPIADVVRQGFGTTNDGNTARRFF' A
#
# COMPACT_ATOMS: atom_id res chain seq x y z
N MET A 1 9.23 -8.05 30.06
CA MET A 1 9.16 -6.90 29.14
C MET A 1 7.69 -6.60 28.88
N THR A 2 7.20 -5.43 29.29
CA THR A 2 5.80 -5.04 29.03
C THR A 2 5.66 -4.53 27.59
N VAL A 3 4.56 -4.88 26.93
CA VAL A 3 4.29 -4.58 25.50
C VAL A 3 4.32 -3.07 25.21
N PHE A 4 4.04 -2.24 26.22
CA PHE A 4 4.07 -0.78 26.11
C PHE A 4 5.48 -0.18 25.93
N ALA A 5 6.55 -0.92 26.21
CA ALA A 5 7.92 -0.44 26.04
C ALA A 5 8.29 -0.15 24.56
N TYR A 6 7.57 -0.76 23.62
CA TYR A 6 7.84 -0.61 22.18
C TYR A 6 7.14 0.61 21.54
N GLY A 7 6.20 1.24 22.24
CA GLY A 7 5.45 2.41 21.76
C GLY A 7 4.71 2.20 20.43
N ILE A 8 4.11 3.28 19.91
CA ILE A 8 3.53 3.30 18.56
C ILE A 8 4.36 4.25 17.69
N SER A 9 4.98 3.69 16.65
CA SER A 9 5.66 4.51 15.64
C SER A 9 4.64 5.12 14.68
N VAL A 10 4.45 6.44 14.75
CA VAL A 10 3.52 7.19 13.87
C VAL A 10 3.83 6.97 12.39
N LEU A 11 5.12 6.89 12.03
CA LEU A 11 5.57 6.59 10.68
C LEU A 11 5.06 5.22 10.21
N HIS A 12 5.28 4.18 11.04
CA HIS A 12 4.84 2.83 10.69
C HIS A 12 3.31 2.72 10.66
N ALA A 13 2.61 3.39 11.57
CA ALA A 13 1.15 3.43 11.57
C ALA A 13 0.62 3.99 10.23
N ARG A 14 1.15 5.14 9.79
CA ARG A 14 0.75 5.76 8.51
C ARG A 14 1.06 4.86 7.31
N LEU A 15 2.26 4.26 7.27
CA LEU A 15 2.65 3.34 6.21
C LEU A 15 1.77 2.09 6.15
N LYS A 16 1.44 1.51 7.31
CA LYS A 16 0.60 0.31 7.42
C LYS A 16 -0.84 0.63 7.01
N CYS A 17 -1.41 1.75 7.44
CA CYS A 17 -2.74 2.19 7.01
C CYS A 17 -2.80 2.39 5.50
N PHE A 18 -1.80 3.07 4.92
CA PHE A 18 -1.71 3.26 3.47
C PHE A 18 -1.66 1.92 2.71
N LYS A 19 -0.76 1.01 3.09
CA LYS A 19 -0.66 -0.33 2.48
C LYS A 19 -1.97 -1.12 2.62
N TYR A 20 -2.65 -1.00 3.76
CA TYR A 20 -3.90 -1.69 4.01
C TYR A 20 -5.02 -1.19 3.09
N MET A 21 -5.17 0.13 2.94
CA MET A 21 -6.18 0.71 2.04
C MET A 21 -5.96 0.29 0.59
N LEU A 22 -4.70 0.26 0.11
CA LEU A 22 -4.37 -0.26 -1.22
C LEU A 22 -4.78 -1.73 -1.37
N SER A 23 -4.43 -2.57 -0.39
CA SER A 23 -4.80 -3.99 -0.38
C SER A 23 -6.32 -4.19 -0.45
N VAL A 24 -7.10 -3.38 0.26
CA VAL A 24 -8.57 -3.38 0.18
C VAL A 24 -9.04 -2.95 -1.21
N ALA A 25 -8.49 -1.86 -1.74
CA ALA A 25 -8.89 -1.33 -3.05
C ALA A 25 -8.63 -2.33 -4.20
N TYR A 26 -7.54 -3.09 -4.15
CA TYR A 26 -7.24 -4.13 -5.14
C TYR A 26 -8.20 -5.32 -5.06
N LYS A 27 -8.76 -5.60 -3.88
CA LYS A 27 -9.63 -6.76 -3.63
C LYS A 27 -11.12 -6.41 -3.65
N MET A 28 -11.47 -5.13 -3.83
CA MET A 28 -12.85 -4.66 -3.70
C MET A 28 -13.81 -5.36 -4.68
N GLU A 29 -13.37 -5.64 -5.91
CA GLU A 29 -14.15 -6.36 -6.93
C GLU A 29 -14.21 -7.88 -6.67
N LEU A 30 -13.20 -8.41 -5.99
CA LEU A 30 -13.00 -9.86 -5.78
C LEU A 30 -13.67 -10.33 -4.49
N GLN A 31 -13.89 -9.41 -3.54
CA GLN A 31 -14.50 -9.64 -2.23
C GLN A 31 -13.90 -10.83 -1.43
N LYS A 32 -12.64 -11.17 -1.72
CA LYS A 32 -11.89 -12.26 -1.10
C LYS A 32 -10.63 -11.72 -0.45
N TRP A 33 -10.28 -12.28 0.70
CA TRP A 33 -9.06 -11.87 1.41
C TRP A 33 -7.78 -12.41 0.76
N ARG A 34 -7.78 -13.67 0.34
CA ARG A 34 -6.70 -14.32 -0.41
C ARG A 34 -7.12 -14.45 -1.86
N VAL A 35 -6.30 -13.92 -2.77
CA VAL A 35 -6.57 -13.92 -4.21
C VAL A 35 -5.31 -14.33 -4.95
N ASN A 36 -5.45 -15.27 -5.88
CA ASN A 36 -4.44 -15.65 -6.85
C ASN A 36 -5.11 -15.73 -8.23
N GLU A 37 -5.69 -14.62 -8.64
CA GLU A 37 -6.51 -14.50 -9.84
C GLU A 37 -5.93 -13.34 -10.67
N ALA A 38 -5.86 -13.51 -11.99
CA ALA A 38 -5.32 -12.48 -12.89
C ALA A 38 -6.07 -11.12 -12.78
N ALA A 39 -7.36 -11.17 -12.41
CA ALA A 39 -8.17 -9.99 -12.14
C ALA A 39 -7.57 -9.07 -11.06
N TYR A 40 -6.90 -9.64 -10.05
CA TYR A 40 -6.22 -8.86 -9.02
C TYR A 40 -5.07 -8.03 -9.59
N GLU A 41 -4.22 -8.62 -10.43
CA GLU A 41 -3.08 -7.92 -11.03
C GLU A 41 -3.54 -6.83 -12.02
N ILE A 42 -4.63 -7.10 -12.77
CA ILE A 42 -5.25 -6.10 -13.64
C ILE A 42 -5.76 -4.91 -12.81
N ARG A 43 -6.52 -5.19 -11.73
CA ARG A 43 -7.06 -4.13 -10.86
C ARG A 43 -5.94 -3.34 -10.18
N LYS A 44 -4.91 -4.03 -9.68
CA LYS A 44 -3.71 -3.43 -9.10
C LYS A 44 -3.02 -2.49 -10.08
N SER A 45 -2.77 -2.94 -11.31
CA SER A 45 -2.13 -2.11 -12.36
C SER A 45 -2.96 -0.87 -12.67
N THR A 46 -4.28 -1.01 -12.78
CA THR A 46 -5.19 0.11 -13.06
C THR A 46 -5.14 1.16 -11.94
N ILE A 47 -5.24 0.74 -10.68
CA ILE A 47 -5.19 1.65 -9.53
C ILE A 47 -3.82 2.32 -9.42
N GLN A 48 -2.73 1.59 -9.64
CA GLN A 48 -1.38 2.17 -9.63
C GLN A 48 -1.19 3.25 -10.70
N LYS A 49 -1.71 3.03 -11.91
CA LYS A 49 -1.68 4.03 -12.98
C LYS A 49 -2.50 5.27 -12.63
N GLN A 50 -3.69 5.07 -12.05
CA GLN A 50 -4.57 6.15 -11.62
C GLN A 50 -3.93 7.00 -10.51
N LEU A 51 -3.37 6.36 -9.47
CA LEU A 51 -2.68 7.06 -8.39
C LEU A 51 -1.45 7.82 -8.87
N ARG A 52 -0.70 7.26 -9.82
CA ARG A 52 0.44 7.96 -10.42
C ARG A 52 -0.01 9.21 -11.18
N LYS A 53 -1.14 9.14 -11.89
CA LYS A 53 -1.71 10.27 -12.63
C LYS A 53 -2.22 11.37 -11.70
N ASP A 54 -2.97 10.99 -10.67
CA ASP A 54 -3.71 11.95 -9.86
C ASP A 54 -2.89 12.50 -8.68
N VAL A 55 -2.02 11.69 -8.09
CA VAL A 55 -1.26 12.04 -6.87
C VAL A 55 0.22 12.25 -7.17
N GLY A 56 0.77 11.58 -8.20
CA GLY A 56 2.15 11.71 -8.66
C GLY A 56 3.08 10.54 -8.27
N PRO A 57 3.22 10.18 -6.98
CA PRO A 57 4.08 9.07 -6.55
C PRO A 57 3.64 7.71 -7.10
N ILE A 58 4.64 6.89 -7.43
CA ILE A 58 4.43 5.49 -7.78
C ILE A 58 4.23 4.68 -6.49
N ALA A 59 2.99 4.34 -6.18
CA ALA A 59 2.64 3.49 -5.06
C ALA A 59 2.83 1.99 -5.39
N ASP A 60 3.32 1.22 -4.42
CA ASP A 60 3.30 -0.24 -4.39
C ASP A 60 4.07 -0.96 -5.51
N VAL A 61 5.19 -0.36 -5.93
CA VAL A 61 6.15 -1.00 -6.86
C VAL A 61 7.35 -1.52 -6.08
N VAL A 62 7.77 -2.75 -6.37
CA VAL A 62 8.96 -3.35 -5.78
C VAL A 62 10.21 -2.74 -6.43
N ARG A 63 11.08 -2.14 -5.62
CA ARG A 63 12.44 -1.76 -6.02
C ARG A 63 13.39 -2.88 -5.62
N GLN A 64 14.08 -3.43 -6.62
CA GLN A 64 15.06 -4.48 -6.39
C GLN A 64 16.12 -3.99 -5.39
N GLY A 65 16.34 -4.74 -4.30
CA GLY A 65 17.30 -4.40 -3.24
C GLY A 65 16.82 -3.38 -2.18
N PHE A 66 15.68 -2.71 -2.36
CA PHE A 66 15.21 -1.63 -1.46
C PHE A 66 13.78 -1.80 -0.93
N GLY A 67 13.11 -2.92 -1.25
CA GLY A 67 11.74 -3.19 -0.79
C GLY A 67 10.68 -2.53 -1.69
N THR A 68 9.68 -1.89 -1.12
CA THR A 68 8.57 -1.26 -1.88
C THR A 68 8.74 0.25 -1.95
N THR A 69 8.25 0.91 -3.01
CA THR A 69 8.19 2.38 -3.13
C THR A 69 7.32 3.07 -2.07
N ASN A 70 6.61 2.30 -1.24
CA ASN A 70 5.78 2.79 -0.14
C ASN A 70 6.66 3.30 1.01
N ASP A 71 7.25 4.47 0.82
CA ASP A 71 8.01 5.22 1.81
C ASP A 71 7.15 6.29 2.51
N GLY A 72 7.72 6.95 3.52
CA GLY A 72 7.01 7.96 4.30
C GLY A 72 6.52 9.15 3.46
N ASN A 73 7.25 9.50 2.41
CA ASN A 73 6.86 10.59 1.50
C ASN A 73 5.65 10.19 0.64
N THR A 74 5.61 8.95 0.17
CA THR A 74 4.50 8.38 -0.58
C THR A 74 3.23 8.35 0.27
N ALA A 75 3.33 7.85 1.50
CA ALA A 75 2.19 7.86 2.42
C ALA A 75 1.74 9.28 2.78
N ARG A 76 2.67 10.23 2.98
CA ARG A 76 2.34 11.65 3.27
C ARG A 76 1.64 12.35 2.11
N ARG A 77 1.91 11.96 0.86
CA ARG A 77 1.25 12.53 -0.32
C ARG A 77 -0.11 11.88 -0.59
N PHE A 78 -0.32 10.66 -0.13
CA PHE A 78 -1.57 9.93 -0.27
C PHE A 78 -2.66 10.43 0.68
N PHE A 79 -2.29 10.70 1.94
CA PHE A 79 -3.15 11.35 2.94
C PHE A 79 -3.12 12.85 2.78
#